data_AF-A0A1I7AJY3-F1
#
_entry.id   AF-A0A1I7AJY3-F1
#
_cell.length_a   1.000
_cell.length_b   1.000
_cell.length_c   1.000
_cell.angle_alpha   90.00
_cell.angle_beta   90.00
_cell.angle_gamma   90.00
#
_symmetry.space_group_name_H-M   'P 1'
#
loop_
_entity.id
_entity.type
_entity.pdbx_description
1 polymer ?
#
loop_
_entity_poly.entity_id
_entity_poly.type
_entity_poly.pdbx_seq_one_letter_code
_entity_poly.pdbx_strand_id
1 'polypeptide(L)' 'MRKPSEHKIKNATERLMKRMPLEKVRLIPKYKDITEEQYFLLIKNVEKITILILESFISAQSSDF' A
#
# COMPACT_ATOMS: atom_id res chain seq x y z
N MET A 1 -3.19 -18.79 0.31
CA MET A 1 -2.35 -18.24 -0.81
C MET A 1 -0.95 -17.95 -0.27
N ARG A 2 0.13 -18.25 -1.01
CA ARG A 2 1.51 -17.90 -0.56
C ARG A 2 1.71 -16.38 -0.60
N LYS A 3 2.53 -15.85 0.32
CA LYS A 3 2.92 -14.43 0.35
C LYS A 3 3.31 -13.96 -1.07
N PRO A 4 2.79 -12.81 -1.55
CA PRO A 4 3.14 -12.30 -2.86
C PRO A 4 4.67 -12.14 -2.97
N SER A 5 5.23 -12.51 -4.12
CA SER A 5 6.67 -12.31 -4.34
C SER A 5 7.02 -10.82 -4.33
N GLU A 6 8.25 -10.50 -3.96
CA GLU A 6 8.73 -9.11 -3.89
C GLU A 6 8.52 -8.36 -5.21
N HIS A 7 8.74 -9.01 -6.34
CA HIS A 7 8.47 -8.44 -7.67
C HIS A 7 6.99 -8.07 -7.85
N LYS A 8 6.05 -8.92 -7.39
CA LYS A 8 4.62 -8.61 -7.47
C LYS A 8 4.23 -7.45 -6.56
N ILE A 9 4.82 -7.38 -5.37
CA ILE A 9 4.61 -6.27 -4.43
C ILE A 9 5.13 -4.97 -5.05
N LYS A 10 6.38 -4.96 -5.54
CA LYS A 10 6.98 -3.80 -6.20
C LYS A 10 6.12 -3.29 -7.36
N ASN A 11 5.68 -4.18 -8.25
CA ASN A 11 4.82 -3.79 -9.37
C ASN A 11 3.46 -3.23 -8.90
N ALA A 12 2.90 -3.74 -7.80
CA ALA A 12 1.68 -3.20 -7.22
C ALA A 12 1.91 -1.79 -6.63
N THR A 13 3.01 -1.59 -5.93
CA THR A 13 3.41 -0.30 -5.35
C THR A 13 3.67 0.74 -6.45
N GLU A 14 4.35 0.37 -7.53
CA GLU A 14 4.55 1.26 -8.69
C GLU A 14 3.22 1.66 -9.34
N ARG A 15 2.26 0.73 -9.47
CA ARG A 15 0.91 1.05 -9.98
C ARG A 15 0.17 2.00 -9.02
N LEU A 16 0.32 1.83 -7.71
CA LEU A 16 -0.26 2.75 -6.72
C LEU A 16 0.31 4.16 -6.90
N MET A 17 1.64 4.28 -6.95
CA MET A 17 2.31 5.57 -7.12
C MET A 17 1.92 6.26 -8.44
N LYS A 18 1.72 5.51 -9.53
CA LYS A 18 1.20 6.05 -10.80
C LYS A 18 -0.23 6.59 -10.69
N ARG A 19 -1.08 5.95 -9.88
CA ARG A 19 -2.50 6.33 -9.70
C ARG A 19 -2.71 7.44 -8.67
N MET A 20 -1.81 7.50 -7.69
CA MET A 20 -1.80 8.43 -6.56
C MET A 20 -0.41 9.07 -6.42
N PRO A 21 0.02 9.87 -7.42
CA PRO A 21 1.29 10.58 -7.34
C PRO A 21 1.24 11.65 -6.23
N LEU A 22 2.41 12.12 -5.79
CA LEU A 22 2.57 13.09 -4.71
C LEU A 22 1.67 14.32 -4.89
N GLU A 23 1.62 14.86 -6.12
CA GLU A 23 0.83 16.04 -6.47
C GLU A 23 -0.66 15.80 -6.23
N LYS A 24 -1.14 14.59 -6.53
CA LYS A 24 -2.52 14.19 -6.30
C LYS A 24 -2.82 13.95 -4.82
N VAL A 25 -1.86 13.43 -4.07
CA VAL A 25 -1.97 13.28 -2.61
C VAL A 25 -2.07 14.66 -1.95
N ARG A 26 -1.30 15.65 -2.41
CA ARG A 26 -1.37 17.04 -1.92
C ARG A 26 -2.70 17.75 -2.18
N LEU A 27 -3.55 17.23 -3.07
CA LEU A 27 -4.92 17.75 -3.24
C LEU A 27 -5.83 17.39 -2.06
N ILE A 28 -5.46 16.40 -1.25
CA ILE A 28 -6.20 16.01 -0.06
C ILE A 28 -5.84 16.99 1.06
N PRO A 29 -6.79 17.71 1.68
CA PRO A 29 -6.49 18.78 2.64
C PRO A 29 -5.56 18.36 3.79
N LYS A 30 -5.71 17.13 4.30
CA LYS A 30 -4.87 16.55 5.37
C LYS A 30 -3.40 16.37 4.96
N TYR A 31 -3.12 16.23 3.67
CA TYR A 31 -1.79 15.93 3.13
C TYR A 31 -1.24 17.05 2.25
N LYS A 32 -1.84 18.25 2.30
CA LYS A 32 -1.48 19.38 1.43
C LYS A 32 0.01 19.71 1.44
N ASP A 33 0.60 19.69 2.63
CA ASP A 33 2.00 20.09 2.85
C ASP A 33 2.92 18.87 3.04
N ILE A 34 2.49 17.68 2.61
CA ILE A 34 3.30 16.47 2.74
C ILE A 34 4.62 16.61 1.95
N THR A 35 5.74 16.30 2.60
CA THR A 35 7.06 16.25 1.93
C THR A 35 7.16 15.00 1.06
N GLU A 36 8.13 15.00 0.14
CA GLU A 36 8.40 13.83 -0.69
C GLU A 36 8.79 12.60 0.16
N GLU A 37 9.62 12.80 1.18
CA GLU A 37 10.02 11.76 2.14
C GLU A 37 8.82 11.19 2.90
N GLN A 38 7.93 12.06 3.39
CA GLN A 38 6.71 11.66 4.07
C GLN A 38 5.75 10.90 3.14
N TYR A 39 5.70 11.28 1.86
CA TYR A 39 4.93 10.56 0.85
C TYR A 39 5.50 9.16 0.61
N PHE A 40 6.81 9.00 0.45
CA PHE A 40 7.41 7.67 0.31
C PHE A 40 7.16 6.79 1.54
N LEU A 41 7.25 7.38 2.74
CA LEU A 41 6.90 6.70 3.98
C LEU A 41 5.41 6.29 4.01
N LEU A 42 4.51 7.17 3.56
CA LEU A 42 3.07 6.88 3.44
C LEU A 42 2.83 5.69 2.50
N ILE A 43 3.42 5.70 1.31
CA ILE A 43 3.29 4.62 0.33
C ILE A 43 3.80 3.29 0.93
N LYS A 44 4.94 3.31 1.65
CA LYS A 44 5.47 2.12 2.30
C LYS A 44 4.60 1.60 3.45
N ASN A 45 3.99 2.49 4.21
CA ASN A 45 3.05 2.09 5.25
C ASN A 45 1.76 1.49 4.66
N VAL A 46 1.25 2.05 3.57
CA VAL A 46 0.10 1.50 2.83
C VAL A 46 0.42 0.11 2.29
N GLU A 47 1.61 -0.09 1.70
CA GLU A 47 2.09 -1.41 1.24
C GLU A 47 2.06 -2.44 2.38
N LYS A 48 2.65 -2.11 3.54
CA LYS A 48 2.67 -2.99 4.71
C LYS A 48 1.28 -3.33 5.24
N ILE A 49 0.43 -2.31 5.46
CA ILE A 49 -0.91 -2.49 6.00
C ILE A 49 -1.77 -3.34 5.04
N THR A 50 -1.66 -3.11 3.74
CA THR A 50 -2.42 -3.88 2.75
C THR A 50 -2.01 -5.35 2.75
N ILE A 51 -0.70 -5.65 2.87
CA ILE A 51 -0.21 -7.02 3.00
C ILE A 51 -0.78 -7.68 4.26
N LEU A 52 -0.77 -6.98 5.40
CA LEU A 52 -1.34 -7.51 6.65
C LEU A 52 -2.84 -7.79 6.54
N ILE A 53 -3.60 -6.90 5.89
CA ILE A 53 -5.03 -7.12 5.63
C ILE A 53 -5.25 -8.35 4.75
N LEU A 54 -4.47 -8.50 3.68
CA LEU A 54 -4.55 -9.65 2.78
C LEU A 54 -4.23 -10.95 3.51
N GLU A 55 -3.14 -10.97 4.28
CA GLU A 55 -2.74 -12.12 5.10
C GLU A 55 -3.84 -12.46 6.11
N SER A 56 -4.39 -11.47 6.80
CA SER A 56 -5.48 -11.65 7.76
C SER A 56 -6.74 -12.22 7.10
N PHE A 57 -7.11 -11.71 5.92
CA PHE A 57 -8.26 -12.20 5.16
C PHE A 57 -8.08 -13.65 4.70
N ILE A 58 -6.89 -13.99 4.23
CA ILE A 58 -6.55 -15.37 3.83
C ILE A 58 -6.59 -16.29 5.06
N SER A 59 -6.01 -15.88 6.18
CA SER A 59 -5.98 -16.65 7.41
C SER A 59 -7.40 -16.91 7.94
N ALA A 60 -8.26 -15.89 7.98
CA ALA A 60 -9.64 -16.04 8.39
C ALA A 60 -10.41 -17.05 7.52
N GLN A 61 -10.23 -16.98 6.19
CA GLN A 61 -10.87 -17.92 5.26
C GLN A 61 -10.38 -19.37 5.42
N SER A 62 -9.12 -19.57 5.84
CA SER A 62 -8.57 -20.92 6.09
C SER A 62 -8.99 -21.54 7.42
N SER A 63 -9.59 -20.77 8.33
CA SER A 63 -10.09 -21.25 9.62
C SER A 63 -11.57 -21.64 9.63
N ASP A 64 -12.28 -21.44 8.51
CA ASP A 64 -13.69 -21.84 8.33
C ASP A 64 -13.85 -23.27 7.72
N PHE A 65 -12.81 -24.12 7.82
CA PHE A 65 -12.82 -25.55 7.41
C PHE A 65 -12.17 -26.45 8.46
#